data_AF-A0A2S7QPR8-F1
#
_entry.id   AF-A0A2S7QPR8-F1
#
_cell.length_a   1.000
_cell.length_b   1.000
_cell.length_c   1.000
_cell.angle_alpha   90.00
_cell.angle_beta   90.00
_cell.angle_gamma   90.00
#
_symmetry.space_group_name_H-M   'P 1'
#
loop_
_entity.id
_entity.type
_entity.pdbx_description
1 polymer ?
#
loop_
_entity_poly.entity_id
_entity_poly.type
_entity_poly.pdbx_seq_one_letter_code
_entity_poly.pdbx_strand_id
1 'polypeptide(L)'
;MATMTPTLRPLSCWKSLLRHSRQHKIVKRSLTTYHHNKPASQTPLPVPGATQAVRKIKTYPPPPTPAAKFKEPINNLHAAQIAVLDPTGARTHLFSKANPEAARVGDVLLVRLKTGDPFAGVCINIRRRGVETGILLRNELTRVGVEMWYKIYSPNVEGIEVVQRKAKRARRARLTYMRKPKHDMRSVQNIVLQYQRMRGGQGGRNDAASRRQASGKKKGKGK
;
A
#
# COMPACT_ATOMS: atom_id res chain seq x y z
N MET A 1 -44.30 -20.48 -9.72
CA MET A 1 -42.89 -20.94 -9.58
C MET A 1 -42.11 -20.40 -10.77
N ALA A 2 -41.18 -19.47 -10.53
CA ALA A 2 -40.38 -18.86 -11.59
C ALA A 2 -39.16 -19.75 -11.91
N THR A 3 -39.00 -20.12 -13.18
CA THR A 3 -37.83 -20.87 -13.65
C THR A 3 -36.69 -19.91 -13.96
N MET A 4 -35.50 -20.22 -13.43
CA MET A 4 -34.27 -19.44 -13.63
C MET A 4 -33.75 -19.60 -15.06
N THR A 5 -33.54 -18.50 -15.79
CA THR A 5 -32.85 -18.50 -17.08
C THR A 5 -31.34 -18.49 -16.89
N PRO A 6 -30.56 -19.38 -17.53
CA PRO A 6 -29.11 -19.47 -17.34
C PRO A 6 -28.36 -18.30 -17.99
N THR A 7 -27.38 -17.74 -17.27
CA THR A 7 -26.57 -16.56 -17.61
C THR A 7 -25.23 -16.89 -18.30
N LEU A 8 -25.13 -18.02 -19.00
CA LEU A 8 -23.91 -18.37 -19.74
C LEU A 8 -24.22 -18.63 -21.20
N ARG A 9 -23.71 -17.74 -22.08
CA ARG A 9 -23.74 -17.91 -23.53
C ARG A 9 -22.63 -18.89 -23.95
N PRO A 10 -22.93 -19.98 -24.66
CA PRO A 10 -21.89 -20.83 -25.23
C PRO A 10 -21.23 -20.10 -26.42
N LEU A 11 -19.96 -19.71 -26.26
CA LEU A 11 -19.16 -18.99 -27.25
C LEU A 11 -18.72 -19.85 -28.45
N SER A 12 -19.17 -21.10 -28.56
CA SER A 12 -18.65 -22.07 -29.53
C SER A 12 -19.70 -22.61 -30.52
N CYS A 13 -20.91 -22.06 -30.58
CA CYS A 13 -21.91 -22.54 -31.53
C CYS A 13 -21.85 -21.77 -32.86
N TRP A 14 -21.20 -22.32 -33.89
CA TRP A 14 -21.20 -21.74 -35.24
C TRP A 14 -22.61 -21.53 -35.84
N LYS A 15 -23.61 -22.27 -35.34
CA LYS A 15 -25.02 -22.08 -35.76
C LYS A 15 -25.60 -20.73 -35.29
N SER A 16 -25.08 -20.10 -34.23
CA SER A 16 -25.53 -18.76 -33.82
C SER A 16 -24.96 -17.66 -34.72
N LEU A 17 -23.70 -17.80 -35.16
CA LEU A 17 -23.08 -16.91 -36.16
C LEU A 17 -23.83 -16.94 -37.50
N LEU A 18 -24.18 -18.15 -37.98
CA LEU A 18 -24.96 -18.32 -39.22
C LEU A 18 -26.41 -17.81 -39.10
N ARG A 19 -26.98 -17.78 -37.88
CA ARG A 19 -28.32 -17.23 -37.65
C ARG A 19 -28.30 -15.70 -37.61
N HIS A 20 -27.25 -15.09 -37.08
CA HIS A 20 -27.05 -13.64 -37.17
C HIS A 20 -26.81 -13.18 -38.60
N SER A 21 -26.00 -13.89 -39.40
CA SER A 21 -25.80 -13.52 -40.82
C SER A 21 -27.08 -13.59 -41.65
N ARG A 22 -28.05 -14.46 -41.29
CA ARG A 22 -29.38 -14.53 -41.93
C ARG A 22 -30.37 -13.45 -41.46
N GLN A 23 -30.19 -12.89 -40.26
CA GLN A 23 -31.03 -11.78 -39.77
C GLN A 23 -30.53 -10.40 -40.20
N HIS A 24 -29.31 -10.31 -40.73
CA HIS A 24 -28.96 -9.23 -41.64
C HIS A 24 -29.71 -9.46 -42.95
N LYS A 25 -31.04 -9.22 -42.95
CA LYS A 25 -31.71 -8.73 -44.16
C LYS A 25 -30.83 -7.57 -44.62
N ILE A 26 -30.08 -7.80 -45.69
CA ILE A 26 -29.35 -6.76 -46.36
C ILE A 26 -30.42 -5.77 -46.77
N VAL A 27 -30.61 -4.73 -45.97
CA VAL A 27 -31.32 -3.53 -46.39
C VAL A 27 -30.40 -2.93 -47.43
N LYS A 28 -30.48 -3.47 -48.65
CA LYS A 28 -30.00 -2.80 -49.85
C LYS A 28 -30.91 -1.60 -50.00
N ARG A 29 -30.63 -0.52 -49.26
CA ARG A 29 -31.10 0.80 -49.63
C ARG A 29 -30.44 1.07 -50.97
N SER A 30 -31.13 0.75 -52.06
CA SER A 30 -30.84 1.29 -53.37
C SER A 30 -31.17 2.79 -53.29
N LEU A 31 -30.20 3.59 -52.86
CA LEU A 31 -30.26 5.04 -53.05
C LEU A 31 -30.04 5.29 -54.54
N THR A 32 -31.08 5.06 -55.35
CA THR A 32 -31.17 5.64 -56.68
C THR A 32 -31.64 7.08 -56.49
N THR A 33 -30.78 7.94 -55.93
CA THR A 33 -31.00 9.37 -56.06
C THR A 33 -30.74 9.69 -57.53
N TYR A 34 -31.79 10.04 -58.26
CA TYR A 34 -31.68 10.53 -59.64
C TYR A 34 -30.80 11.79 -59.61
N HIS A 35 -29.52 11.61 -59.92
CA HIS A 35 -28.55 12.69 -59.92
C HIS A 35 -28.73 13.45 -61.23
N HIS A 36 -29.28 14.67 -61.17
CA HIS A 36 -29.26 15.57 -62.31
C HIS A 36 -27.80 15.91 -62.58
N ASN A 37 -27.21 15.28 -63.60
CA ASN A 37 -25.87 15.62 -64.06
C ASN A 37 -25.95 17.03 -64.64
N LYS A 38 -25.49 18.02 -63.88
CA LYS A 38 -25.24 19.35 -64.45
C LYS A 38 -24.23 19.17 -65.59
N PRO A 39 -24.51 19.67 -66.80
CA PRO A 39 -23.59 19.52 -67.92
C PRO A 39 -22.23 20.14 -67.55
N ALA A 40 -21.15 19.47 -67.93
CA ALA A 40 -19.77 19.86 -67.56
C ALA A 40 -19.41 21.29 -68.00
N SER A 41 -20.16 21.87 -68.93
CA SER A 41 -20.07 23.28 -69.36
C SER A 41 -20.47 24.29 -68.28
N GLN A 42 -21.23 23.90 -67.26
CA GLN A 42 -21.65 24.76 -66.16
C GLN A 42 -20.79 24.61 -64.89
N THR A 43 -19.87 23.64 -64.86
CA THR A 43 -18.89 23.51 -63.78
C THR A 43 -17.62 24.26 -64.19
N PRO A 44 -17.28 25.39 -63.55
CA PRO A 44 -16.03 26.09 -63.83
C PRO A 44 -14.85 25.13 -63.63
N LEU A 45 -13.93 25.07 -64.59
CA LEU A 45 -12.68 24.34 -64.42
C LEU A 45 -11.92 24.94 -63.23
N PRO A 46 -11.25 24.12 -62.39
CA PRO A 46 -10.47 24.65 -61.27
C PRO A 46 -9.41 25.61 -61.80
N VAL A 47 -9.46 26.87 -61.37
CA VAL A 47 -8.46 27.88 -61.76
C VAL A 47 -7.11 27.42 -61.22
N PRO A 48 -6.03 27.37 -62.03
CA PRO A 48 -4.71 27.01 -61.54
C PRO A 48 -4.27 28.04 -60.50
N GLY A 49 -4.10 27.60 -59.25
CA GLY A 49 -3.78 28.45 -58.09
C GLY A 49 -4.95 28.74 -57.14
N ALA A 50 -6.19 28.36 -57.46
CA ALA A 50 -7.30 28.46 -56.52
C ALA A 50 -7.26 27.29 -55.53
N THR A 51 -6.69 27.50 -54.34
CA THR A 51 -6.84 26.57 -53.22
C THR A 51 -8.31 26.52 -52.82
N GLN A 52 -9.02 25.44 -53.18
CA GLN A 52 -10.34 25.17 -52.64
C GLN A 52 -10.23 25.21 -51.10
N ALA A 53 -11.04 26.03 -50.45
CA ALA A 53 -11.00 26.16 -49.00
C ALA A 53 -11.41 24.83 -48.36
N VAL A 54 -10.42 23.98 -48.04
CA VAL A 54 -10.64 22.69 -47.40
C VAL A 54 -11.23 22.96 -46.02
N ARG A 55 -12.51 22.64 -45.84
CA ARG A 55 -13.17 22.78 -44.54
C ARG A 55 -12.48 21.86 -43.55
N LYS A 56 -11.86 22.44 -42.52
CA LYS A 56 -11.18 21.69 -41.45
C LYS A 56 -12.18 20.73 -40.80
N ILE A 57 -11.88 19.43 -40.83
CA ILE A 57 -12.69 18.40 -40.18
C ILE A 57 -12.70 18.68 -38.68
N LYS A 58 -13.89 18.74 -38.08
CA LYS A 58 -14.05 18.85 -36.63
C LYS A 58 -13.51 17.57 -35.99
N THR A 59 -12.40 17.67 -35.29
CA THR A 59 -11.82 16.59 -34.49
C THR A 59 -12.21 16.82 -33.04
N TYR A 60 -12.89 15.83 -32.43
CA TYR A 60 -13.25 15.88 -31.02
C TYR A 60 -12.12 15.27 -30.18
N PRO A 61 -11.75 15.86 -29.04
CA PRO A 61 -10.76 15.27 -28.16
C PRO A 61 -11.29 13.97 -27.56
N PRO A 62 -10.40 13.04 -27.17
CA PRO A 62 -10.81 11.86 -26.43
C PRO A 62 -11.42 12.24 -25.07
N PRO A 63 -12.35 11.44 -24.53
CA PRO A 63 -12.87 11.65 -23.18
C PRO A 63 -11.74 11.56 -22.13
N PRO A 64 -11.87 12.24 -20.98
CA PRO A 64 -10.83 12.24 -19.96
C PRO A 64 -10.59 10.83 -19.42
N THR A 65 -9.34 10.36 -19.47
CA THR A 65 -8.95 9.03 -18.99
C THR A 65 -8.39 9.06 -17.57
N PRO A 66 -8.65 8.03 -16.73
CA PRO A 66 -8.05 7.91 -15.40
C PRO A 66 -6.51 7.85 -15.43
N ALA A 67 -5.93 7.38 -16.53
CA ALA A 67 -4.48 7.31 -16.73
C ALA A 67 -3.81 8.71 -16.70
N ALA A 68 -4.53 9.77 -17.09
CA ALA A 68 -4.05 11.13 -16.95
C ALA A 68 -3.98 11.58 -15.49
N LYS A 69 -4.89 11.08 -14.62
CA LYS A 69 -4.91 11.37 -13.18
C LYS A 69 -3.86 10.57 -12.41
N PHE A 70 -3.70 9.29 -12.75
CA PHE A 70 -2.79 8.37 -12.07
C PHE A 70 -1.68 7.93 -13.00
N LYS A 71 -0.61 8.75 -13.10
CA LYS A 71 0.57 8.41 -13.90
C LYS A 71 1.25 7.13 -13.42
N GLU A 72 1.39 6.98 -12.10
CA GLU A 72 1.98 5.81 -11.42
C GLU A 72 0.93 5.15 -10.51
N PRO A 73 0.03 4.32 -11.06
CA PRO A 73 -1.13 3.82 -10.32
C PRO A 73 -0.74 2.95 -9.11
N ILE A 74 0.35 2.19 -9.20
CA ILE A 74 0.81 1.29 -8.12
C ILE A 74 1.34 2.10 -6.93
N ASN A 75 2.13 3.14 -7.18
CA ASN A 75 2.66 3.99 -6.11
C ASN A 75 1.54 4.76 -5.40
N ASN A 76 0.57 5.26 -6.18
CA ASN A 76 -0.62 5.92 -5.64
C ASN A 76 -1.46 4.97 -4.79
N LEU A 77 -1.61 3.71 -5.22
CA LEU A 77 -2.27 2.67 -4.43
C LEU A 77 -1.52 2.43 -3.12
N HIS A 78 -0.20 2.25 -3.16
CA HIS A 78 0.59 2.05 -1.94
C HIS A 78 0.46 3.22 -0.97
N ALA A 79 0.54 4.46 -1.46
CA ALA A 79 0.37 5.66 -0.64
C ALA A 79 -1.03 5.72 -0.02
N ALA A 80 -2.08 5.45 -0.80
CA ALA A 80 -3.45 5.40 -0.31
C ALA A 80 -3.65 4.34 0.78
N GLN A 81 -3.11 3.13 0.58
CA GLN A 81 -3.22 2.05 1.57
C GLN A 81 -2.41 2.34 2.84
N ILE A 82 -1.21 2.91 2.72
CA ILE A 82 -0.41 3.31 3.88
C ILE A 82 -1.14 4.39 4.70
N ALA A 83 -1.76 5.38 4.05
CA ALA A 83 -2.54 6.40 4.73
C ALA A 83 -3.72 5.82 5.53
N VAL A 84 -4.34 4.75 5.04
CA VAL A 84 -5.42 4.03 5.76
C VAL A 84 -4.86 3.19 6.92
N LEU A 85 -3.74 2.49 6.73
CA LEU A 85 -3.19 1.53 7.71
C LEU A 85 -2.32 2.19 8.81
N ASP A 86 -1.74 3.36 8.53
CA ASP A 86 -0.88 4.13 9.44
C ASP A 86 -1.28 5.62 9.39
N PRO A 87 -2.46 5.98 9.94
CA PRO A 87 -2.96 7.36 9.87
C PRO A 87 -2.08 8.36 10.64
N THR A 88 -1.36 7.90 11.67
CA THR A 88 -0.42 8.74 12.43
C THR A 88 0.94 8.87 11.73
N GLY A 89 1.25 8.01 10.76
CA GLY A 89 2.55 7.93 10.12
C GLY A 89 3.68 7.45 11.06
N ALA A 90 3.37 7.00 12.28
CA ALA A 90 4.36 6.65 13.28
C ALA A 90 5.22 5.46 12.84
N ARG A 91 4.59 4.45 12.22
CA ARG A 91 5.30 3.25 11.74
C ARG A 91 6.16 3.59 10.53
N THR A 92 5.63 4.41 9.62
CA THR A 92 6.35 4.93 8.45
C THR A 92 7.59 5.70 8.89
N HIS A 93 7.44 6.61 9.85
CA HIS A 93 8.53 7.42 10.39
C HIS A 93 9.62 6.57 11.05
N LEU A 94 9.22 5.54 11.82
CA LEU A 94 10.14 4.62 12.50
C LEU A 94 11.06 3.85 11.55
N PHE A 95 10.59 3.50 10.34
CA PHE A 95 11.38 2.72 9.36
C PHE A 95 11.88 3.53 8.16
N SER A 96 11.60 4.84 8.16
CA SER A 96 12.07 5.77 7.13
C SER A 96 13.60 5.85 7.12
N LYS A 97 14.21 5.96 5.93
CA LYS A 97 15.67 6.12 5.82
C LYS A 97 16.14 7.53 6.17
N ALA A 98 15.24 8.51 6.04
CA ALA A 98 15.52 9.92 6.29
C ALA A 98 15.65 10.22 7.78
N ASN A 99 14.92 9.50 8.65
CA ASN A 99 14.98 9.70 10.09
C ASN A 99 16.29 9.12 10.67
N PRO A 100 17.12 9.93 11.37
CA PRO A 100 18.34 9.43 12.02
C PRO A 100 18.03 8.41 13.12
N GLU A 101 16.92 8.62 13.83
CA GLU A 101 16.39 7.83 14.95
C GLU A 101 15.57 6.60 14.49
N ALA A 102 15.54 6.34 13.19
CA ALA A 102 14.84 5.18 12.63
C ALA A 102 15.42 3.86 13.14
N ALA A 103 14.57 2.84 13.24
CA ALA A 103 14.96 1.48 13.54
C ALA A 103 15.85 0.93 12.41
N ARG A 104 17.02 0.38 12.80
CA ARG A 104 18.01 -0.17 11.89
C ARG A 104 18.18 -1.68 12.10
N VAL A 105 18.81 -2.31 11.12
CA VAL A 105 19.21 -3.72 11.28
C VAL A 105 20.26 -3.84 12.38
N GLY A 106 20.05 -4.83 13.26
CA GLY A 106 20.84 -5.09 14.44
C GLY A 106 20.27 -4.49 15.73
N ASP A 107 19.24 -3.65 15.65
CA ASP A 107 18.52 -3.18 16.83
C ASP A 107 17.60 -4.29 17.38
N VAL A 108 17.36 -4.27 18.69
CA VAL A 108 16.38 -5.14 19.34
C VAL A 108 15.03 -4.43 19.30
N LEU A 109 14.06 -5.06 18.64
CA LEU A 109 12.71 -4.54 18.49
C LEU A 109 11.75 -5.39 19.30
N LEU A 110 10.78 -4.72 19.93
CA LEU A 110 9.61 -5.33 20.57
C LEU A 110 8.39 -5.05 19.72
N VAL A 111 7.77 -6.10 19.19
CA VAL A 111 6.53 -6.03 18.41
C VAL A 111 5.38 -6.42 19.32
N ARG A 112 4.46 -5.49 19.54
CA ARG A 112 3.20 -5.74 20.24
C ARG A 112 2.15 -6.11 19.22
N LEU A 113 1.51 -7.25 19.44
CA LEU A 113 0.37 -7.68 18.65
C LEU A 113 -0.91 -7.29 19.37
N LYS A 114 -1.99 -7.07 18.60
CA LYS A 114 -3.34 -6.89 19.16
C LYS A 114 -3.83 -8.14 19.89
N THR A 115 -3.38 -9.31 19.45
CA THR A 115 -3.78 -10.60 20.00
C THR A 115 -2.55 -11.48 20.10
N GLY A 116 -2.38 -12.12 21.25
CA GLY A 116 -1.24 -12.98 21.55
C GLY A 116 -0.06 -12.23 22.19
N ASP A 117 1.00 -12.99 22.45
CA ASP A 117 2.14 -12.49 23.20
C ASP A 117 3.06 -11.61 22.36
N PRO A 118 3.61 -10.52 22.93
CA PRO A 118 4.52 -9.65 22.19
C PRO A 118 5.82 -10.40 21.85
N PHE A 119 6.31 -10.20 20.63
CA PHE A 119 7.55 -10.83 20.18
C PHE A 119 8.69 -9.82 20.20
N ALA A 120 9.77 -10.17 20.89
CA ALA A 120 11.00 -9.39 20.89
C ALA A 120 12.10 -10.15 20.17
N GLY A 121 12.92 -9.42 19.42
CA GLY A 121 14.05 -10.02 18.73
C GLY A 121 14.95 -8.99 18.04
N VAL A 122 16.11 -9.47 17.61
CA VAL A 122 17.05 -8.67 16.84
C VAL A 122 16.57 -8.53 15.41
N CYS A 123 16.53 -7.31 14.89
CA CYS A 123 16.18 -7.06 13.50
C CYS A 123 17.31 -7.48 12.56
N ILE A 124 17.14 -8.58 11.84
CA ILE A 124 18.12 -9.10 10.89
C ILE A 124 17.97 -8.45 9.51
N ASN A 125 16.73 -8.12 9.12
CA ASN A 125 16.41 -7.65 7.79
C ASN A 125 15.18 -6.73 7.79
N ILE A 126 15.20 -5.69 6.95
CA ILE A 126 14.07 -4.80 6.69
C ILE A 126 13.82 -4.80 5.18
N ARG A 127 12.70 -5.40 4.77
CA ARG A 127 12.22 -5.41 3.37
C ARG A 127 11.31 -4.23 3.14
N ARG A 128 11.73 -3.28 2.30
CA ARG A 128 10.93 -2.10 1.92
C ARG A 128 10.25 -2.36 0.58
N ARG A 129 8.94 -2.61 0.59
CA ARG A 129 8.12 -2.95 -0.59
C ARG A 129 6.74 -2.26 -0.50
N GLY A 130 6.73 -0.94 -0.35
CA GLY A 130 5.50 -0.16 -0.17
C GLY A 130 4.71 -0.60 1.07
N VAL A 131 3.44 -0.93 0.88
CA VAL A 131 2.53 -1.43 1.93
C VAL A 131 2.96 -2.80 2.50
N GLU A 132 3.73 -3.57 1.74
CA GLU A 132 4.21 -4.90 2.15
C GLU A 132 5.54 -4.87 2.90
N THR A 133 5.92 -3.68 3.40
CA THR A 133 7.15 -3.49 4.17
C THR A 133 7.13 -4.38 5.41
N GLY A 134 8.23 -5.10 5.62
CA GLY A 134 8.32 -6.07 6.71
C GLY A 134 9.70 -6.16 7.32
N ILE A 135 9.73 -6.63 8.56
CA ILE A 135 10.92 -6.82 9.38
C ILE A 135 11.07 -8.29 9.75
N LEU A 136 12.31 -8.77 9.73
CA LEU A 136 12.67 -10.11 10.20
C LEU A 136 13.33 -9.99 11.55
N LEU A 137 12.70 -10.57 12.56
CA LEU A 137 13.20 -10.60 13.93
C LEU A 137 13.72 -12.00 14.25
N ARG A 138 14.85 -12.09 14.94
CA ARG A 138 15.40 -13.33 15.48
C ARG A 138 15.48 -13.28 17.00
N ASN A 139 15.13 -14.38 17.64
CA ASN A 139 15.30 -14.59 19.07
C ASN A 139 15.67 -16.06 19.36
N GLU A 140 16.20 -16.35 20.54
CA GLU A 140 16.37 -17.72 21.05
C GLU A 140 15.40 -17.92 22.22
N LEU A 141 14.37 -18.72 22.01
CA LEU A 141 13.40 -19.08 23.04
C LEU A 141 13.76 -20.46 23.58
N THR A 142 14.02 -20.56 24.89
CA THR A 142 14.30 -21.84 25.57
C THR A 142 15.34 -22.72 24.84
N ARG A 143 16.38 -22.12 24.23
CA ARG A 143 17.45 -22.77 23.43
C ARG A 143 17.14 -23.07 21.95
N VAL A 144 15.97 -22.68 21.44
CA VAL A 144 15.61 -22.81 20.02
C VAL A 144 15.59 -21.43 19.37
N GLY A 145 16.35 -21.27 18.28
CA GLY A 145 16.38 -20.04 17.49
C GLY A 145 15.11 -19.90 16.65
N VAL A 146 14.30 -18.89 16.94
CA VAL A 146 13.04 -18.57 16.25
C VAL A 146 13.21 -17.30 15.43
N GLU A 147 12.73 -17.32 14.19
CA GLU A 147 12.71 -16.15 13.31
C GLU A 147 11.29 -15.86 12.82
N MET A 148 10.85 -14.60 12.92
CA MET A 148 9.50 -14.17 12.57
C MET A 148 9.52 -12.98 11.64
N TRP A 149 8.71 -13.06 10.57
CA TRP A 149 8.41 -11.92 9.71
C TRP A 149 7.19 -11.17 10.23
N TYR A 150 7.35 -9.86 10.45
CA TYR A 150 6.24 -8.96 10.73
C TYR A 150 6.08 -7.95 9.60
N LYS A 151 4.83 -7.74 9.19
CA LYS A 151 4.44 -6.67 8.28
C LYS A 151 4.13 -5.43 9.11
N ILE A 152 4.86 -4.34 8.87
CA ILE A 152 4.80 -3.17 9.75
C ILE A 152 3.43 -2.47 9.68
N TYR A 153 2.76 -2.53 8.53
CA TYR A 153 1.45 -1.94 8.32
C TYR A 153 0.30 -2.91 8.60
N SER A 154 0.58 -4.12 9.10
CA SER A 154 -0.49 -5.06 9.44
C SER A 154 -1.32 -4.51 10.59
N PRO A 155 -2.67 -4.54 10.50
CA PRO A 155 -3.53 -4.11 11.59
C PRO A 155 -3.38 -5.00 12.82
N ASN A 156 -2.82 -6.20 12.72
CA ASN A 156 -2.58 -7.08 13.86
C ASN A 156 -1.39 -6.63 14.70
N VAL A 157 -0.48 -5.85 14.13
CA VAL A 157 0.62 -5.23 14.88
C VAL A 157 0.07 -3.95 15.51
N GLU A 158 0.03 -3.93 16.83
CA GLU A 158 -0.39 -2.75 17.58
C GLU A 158 0.70 -1.68 17.51
N GLY A 159 1.91 -2.04 17.93
CA GLY A 159 3.05 -1.13 18.00
C GLY A 159 4.39 -1.83 17.85
N ILE A 160 5.39 -1.09 17.41
CA ILE A 160 6.78 -1.55 17.30
C ILE A 160 7.66 -0.57 18.05
N GLU A 161 8.46 -1.10 18.97
CA GLU A 161 9.30 -0.29 19.85
C GLU A 161 10.76 -0.71 19.71
N VAL A 162 11.66 0.28 19.75
CA VAL A 162 13.10 0.03 19.80
C VAL A 162 13.51 -0.12 21.26
N VAL A 163 13.80 -1.36 21.66
CA VAL A 163 14.16 -1.72 23.04
C VAL A 163 15.61 -1.36 23.32
N GLN A 164 16.49 -1.78 22.41
CA GLN A 164 17.92 -1.53 22.50
C GLN A 164 18.47 -1.23 21.12
N ARG A 165 19.18 -0.11 21.01
CA ARG A 165 19.91 0.23 19.79
C ARG A 165 21.27 -0.43 19.78
N LYS A 166 21.73 -0.79 18.58
CA LYS A 166 23.08 -1.27 18.40
C LYS A 166 24.08 -0.14 18.59
N ALA A 167 25.10 -0.37 19.43
CA ALA A 167 26.14 0.62 19.73
C ALA A 167 26.83 1.19 18.48
N LYS A 168 27.04 0.35 17.45
CA LYS A 168 27.60 0.77 16.16
C LYS A 168 26.71 0.28 15.02
N ARG A 169 26.45 1.18 14.06
CA ARG A 169 25.71 0.86 12.85
C ARG A 169 26.29 -0.37 12.16
N ALA A 170 25.44 -1.34 11.84
CA ALA A 170 25.88 -2.51 11.11
C ALA A 170 26.36 -2.13 9.70
N ARG A 171 27.47 -2.73 9.26
CA ARG A 171 28.05 -2.52 7.93
C ARG A 171 27.28 -3.21 6.80
N ARG A 172 26.46 -4.22 7.13
CA ARG A 172 25.67 -5.00 6.17
C ARG A 172 24.19 -4.62 6.27
N ALA A 173 23.50 -4.61 5.13
CA ALA A 173 22.06 -4.39 5.08
C ALA A 173 21.22 -5.58 5.59
N ARG A 174 21.79 -6.79 5.59
CA ARG A 174 21.17 -8.01 6.12
C ARG A 174 22.15 -8.73 7.03
N LEU A 175 21.72 -9.08 8.23
CA LEU A 175 22.56 -9.70 9.26
C LEU A 175 22.34 -11.21 9.37
N THR A 176 22.20 -11.90 8.24
CA THR A 176 21.92 -13.36 8.20
C THR A 176 23.00 -14.20 8.88
N TYR A 177 24.20 -13.66 9.01
CA TYR A 177 25.30 -14.30 9.74
C TYR A 177 25.02 -14.47 11.24
N MET A 178 24.05 -13.74 11.82
CA MET A 178 23.63 -13.88 13.22
C MET A 178 22.95 -15.21 13.52
N ARG A 179 22.65 -16.01 12.50
CA ARG A 179 22.19 -17.41 12.65
C ARG A 179 23.30 -18.35 13.11
N LYS A 180 24.57 -17.96 12.95
CA LYS A 180 25.72 -18.77 13.36
C LYS A 180 26.00 -18.54 14.85
N PRO A 181 26.30 -19.58 15.65
CA PRO A 181 26.51 -19.47 17.09
C PRO A 181 27.51 -18.38 17.51
N LYS A 182 28.58 -18.19 16.72
CA LYS A 182 29.62 -17.16 16.97
C LYS A 182 29.08 -15.72 17.00
N HIS A 183 27.97 -15.46 16.32
CA HIS A 183 27.44 -14.10 16.12
C HIS A 183 26.00 -13.95 16.62
N ASP A 184 25.43 -15.00 17.20
CA ASP A 184 24.07 -14.97 17.70
C ASP A 184 24.01 -14.14 18.99
N MET A 185 22.98 -13.32 19.12
CA MET A 185 22.74 -12.59 20.37
C MET A 185 22.06 -13.49 21.42
N ARG A 186 21.55 -14.65 21.00
CA ARG A 186 20.82 -15.59 21.87
C ARG A 186 19.53 -14.96 22.40
N SER A 187 19.11 -15.32 23.60
CA SER A 187 17.86 -14.83 24.19
C SER A 187 17.94 -13.34 24.50
N VAL A 188 16.98 -12.56 23.99
CA VAL A 188 16.85 -11.12 24.28
C VAL A 188 15.93 -10.81 25.46
N GLN A 189 15.45 -11.84 26.18
CA GLN A 189 14.45 -11.69 27.25
C GLN A 189 14.89 -10.72 28.36
N ASN A 190 16.15 -10.81 28.80
CA ASN A 190 16.68 -9.94 29.86
C ASN A 190 16.69 -8.46 29.45
N ILE A 191 17.02 -8.18 28.19
CA ILE A 191 17.04 -6.82 27.63
C ILE A 191 15.63 -6.22 27.64
N VAL A 192 14.64 -7.02 27.22
CA VAL A 192 13.24 -6.61 27.17
C VAL A 192 12.69 -6.37 28.58
N LEU A 193 13.01 -7.25 29.52
CA LEU A 193 12.58 -7.13 30.92
C LEU A 193 13.16 -5.87 31.58
N GLN A 194 14.44 -5.56 31.31
CA GLN A 194 15.06 -4.32 31.77
C GLN A 194 14.37 -3.08 31.17
N TYR A 195 14.12 -3.08 29.87
CA TYR A 195 13.41 -1.99 29.19
C TYR A 195 11.99 -1.79 29.75
N GLN A 196 11.23 -2.87 29.94
CA GLN A 196 9.89 -2.81 30.54
C GLN A 196 9.93 -2.27 31.98
N ARG A 197 10.93 -2.68 32.79
CA ARG A 197 11.14 -2.16 34.14
C ARG A 197 11.46 -0.66 34.14
N MET A 198 12.35 -0.22 33.26
CA MET A 198 12.70 1.20 33.12
C MET A 198 11.49 2.04 32.71
N ARG A 199 10.72 1.55 31.73
CA ARG A 199 9.55 2.26 31.21
C ARG A 199 8.40 2.29 32.22
N GLY A 200 8.12 1.18 32.90
CA GLY A 200 7.09 1.11 33.95
C GLY A 200 7.46 1.92 35.20
N GLY A 201 8.75 1.97 35.56
CA GLY A 201 9.24 2.72 36.71
C GLY A 201 9.18 4.25 36.55
N GLN A 202 9.24 4.76 35.31
CA GLN A 202 9.05 6.19 35.04
C GLN A 202 7.59 6.63 35.10
N GLY A 203 6.63 5.77 34.70
CA GLY A 203 5.21 6.07 34.77
C GLY A 203 4.69 6.16 36.21
N GLY A 204 5.08 5.22 37.08
CA GLY A 204 4.57 5.16 38.46
C GLY A 204 5.10 6.24 39.41
N ARG A 205 6.28 6.83 39.14
CA ARG A 205 6.85 7.88 40.01
C ARG A 205 6.11 9.21 39.92
N ASN A 206 5.65 9.59 38.72
CA ASN A 206 4.97 10.87 38.51
C ASN A 206 3.54 10.85 39.08
N ASP A 207 2.83 9.72 38.96
CA ASP A 207 1.48 9.55 39.53
C ASP A 207 1.49 9.37 41.05
N ALA A 208 2.52 8.73 41.62
CA ALA A 208 2.68 8.63 43.07
C ALA A 208 3.07 9.96 43.73
N ALA A 209 3.88 10.79 43.05
CA ALA A 209 4.25 12.12 43.53
C ALA A 209 3.07 13.11 43.50
N SER A 210 2.29 13.12 42.41
CA SER A 210 1.10 13.97 42.30
C SER A 210 0.01 13.59 43.32
N ARG A 211 -0.19 12.29 43.59
CA ARG A 211 -1.15 11.80 44.59
C ARG A 211 -0.76 12.16 46.03
N ARG A 212 0.54 12.19 46.35
CA ARG A 212 1.04 12.64 47.67
C ARG A 212 0.90 14.14 47.89
N GLN A 213 1.03 14.97 46.85
CA GLN A 213 0.78 16.42 46.97
C GLN A 213 -0.71 16.75 47.11
N ALA A 214 -1.59 16.00 46.45
CA ALA A 214 -3.05 16.19 46.56
C ALA A 214 -3.59 15.84 47.96
N SER A 215 -3.04 14.82 48.63
CA SER A 215 -3.47 14.45 49.99
C SER A 215 -2.95 15.40 51.07
N GLY A 216 -1.79 16.04 50.88
CA GLY A 216 -1.24 17.03 51.81
C GLY A 216 -2.02 18.35 51.86
N LYS A 217 -2.72 18.73 50.79
CA LYS A 217 -3.45 20.01 50.70
C LYS A 217 -4.84 20.01 51.35
N LYS A 218 -5.38 18.85 51.73
CA LYS A 218 -6.75 18.71 52.26
C LYS A 218 -6.85 18.76 53.79
N LYS A 219 -5.73 18.93 54.52
CA LYS A 219 -5.67 18.82 55.99
C LYS A 219 -5.58 20.16 56.74
N GLY A 220 -6.01 21.26 56.12
CA GLY A 220 -5.93 22.60 56.74
C GLY A 220 -7.00 23.55 56.23
N LYS A 221 -8.26 23.33 56.62
CA LYS A 221 -9.31 24.36 56.68
C LYS A 221 -10.47 23.83 57.53
N GLY A 222 -10.29 23.93 58.84
CA GLY A 222 -11.34 23.86 59.85
C GLY A 222 -11.03 24.94 60.88
N LYS A 223 -11.76 26.05 60.81
CA LYS A 223 -11.94 27.02 61.88
C LYS A 223 -13.39 26.86 62.33
#